data_AF-A0A7S2YVJ3-F1
#
_entry.id   AF-A0A7S2YVJ3-F1
#
_cell.length_a   1.000
_cell.length_b   1.000
_cell.length_c   1.000
_cell.angle_alpha   90.00
_cell.angle_beta   90.00
_cell.angle_gamma   90.00
#
_symmetry.space_group_name_H-M   'P 1'
#
loop_
_entity.id
_entity.type
_entity.pdbx_description
1 polymer ?
#
loop_
_entity_poly.entity_id
_entity_poly.type
_entity_poly.pdbx_seq_one_letter_code
_entity_poly.pdbx_strand_id
1 'polypeptide(L)'
;DSGGFQVFSLGQTGDLSFGGNGNAKELKRSRDASSYKGKDASEREALLERCTEERGAVFKSYVDGSRHTLTPEKTVDLQRALGSDIMLPLDHLSGHMATKQEAEQSFHLSHVWMERSLR
;
A
#
# COMPACT_ATOMS: atom_id res chain seq x y z
N ASP A 1 -12.06 15.05 12.04
CA ASP A 1 -10.66 14.75 11.64
C ASP A 1 -10.68 13.35 11.04
N SER A 2 -10.40 13.18 9.76
CA SER A 2 -10.53 11.88 9.08
C SER A 2 -9.28 11.58 8.28
N GLY A 3 -8.36 10.83 8.88
CA GLY A 3 -7.30 10.14 8.16
C GLY A 3 -7.89 8.91 7.48
N GLY A 4 -7.93 8.91 6.14
CA GLY A 4 -8.30 7.73 5.37
C GLY A 4 -7.29 6.60 5.54
N PHE A 5 -7.63 5.41 5.07
CA PHE A 5 -6.71 4.28 5.03
C PHE A 5 -6.07 4.21 3.64
N GLN A 6 -4.75 4.29 3.59
CA GLN A 6 -3.97 4.25 2.34
C GLN A 6 -2.91 3.17 2.39
N VAL A 7 -2.84 2.37 1.31
CA VAL A 7 -1.80 1.37 1.12
C VAL A 7 -0.67 1.96 0.29
N PHE A 8 0.54 2.01 0.86
CA PHE A 8 1.73 2.47 0.16
C PHE A 8 2.59 1.30 -0.31
N SER A 9 2.90 1.27 -1.60
CA SER A 9 4.02 0.48 -2.09
C SER A 9 5.32 1.26 -1.86
N LEU A 10 5.97 1.04 -0.71
CA LEU A 10 7.19 1.76 -0.31
C LEU A 10 8.43 1.29 -1.08
N GLY A 11 8.44 1.45 -2.40
CA GLY A 11 9.66 1.50 -3.24
C GLY A 11 10.67 0.35 -3.12
N GLN A 12 10.35 -0.74 -2.41
CA GLN A 12 11.15 -1.93 -2.39
C GLN A 12 10.98 -2.59 -3.75
N THR A 13 12.06 -2.66 -4.52
CA THR A 13 12.25 -3.46 -5.73
C THR A 13 11.01 -4.24 -6.20
N GLY A 14 10.25 -3.65 -7.12
CA GLY A 14 9.02 -4.22 -7.66
C GLY A 14 7.83 -4.02 -6.73
N ASP A 15 6.78 -3.37 -7.22
CA ASP A 15 5.54 -3.30 -6.46
C ASP A 15 5.02 -4.73 -6.19
N LEU A 16 5.16 -5.20 -4.95
CA LEU A 16 4.70 -6.52 -4.51
C LEU A 16 3.18 -6.69 -4.68
N SER A 17 2.46 -5.58 -4.83
CA SER A 17 1.02 -5.55 -5.13
C SER A 17 0.70 -6.15 -6.50
N PHE A 18 1.62 -6.04 -7.46
CA PHE A 18 1.38 -6.38 -8.87
C PHE A 18 2.44 -7.32 -9.48
N GLY A 19 3.35 -7.87 -8.68
CA GLY A 19 4.35 -8.84 -9.16
C GLY A 19 5.41 -8.22 -10.09
N GLY A 20 5.75 -6.95 -9.87
CA GLY A 20 6.65 -6.19 -10.76
C GLY A 20 8.09 -6.73 -10.80
N ASN A 21 8.60 -6.96 -12.01
CA ASN A 21 9.97 -7.40 -12.28
C ASN A 21 10.91 -6.17 -12.41
N GLY A 22 11.10 -5.43 -11.32
CA GLY A 22 11.89 -4.19 -11.31
C GLY A 22 13.40 -4.44 -11.28
N ASN A 23 14.16 -3.92 -12.27
CA ASN A 23 15.62 -4.04 -12.33
C ASN A 23 16.29 -3.24 -11.20
N ALA A 24 16.70 -3.93 -10.13
CA ALA A 24 17.34 -3.42 -8.91
C ALA A 24 18.67 -2.65 -9.08
N LYS A 25 19.11 -2.36 -10.31
CA LYS A 25 20.44 -1.76 -10.58
C LYS A 25 20.43 -0.25 -10.69
N GLU A 26 19.29 0.38 -10.93
CA GLU A 26 19.24 1.81 -11.28
C GLU A 26 19.22 2.75 -10.06
N LEU A 27 18.73 2.26 -8.92
CA LEU A 27 18.64 3.04 -7.66
C LEU A 27 20.00 3.35 -7.00
N LYS A 28 21.09 2.76 -7.50
CA LYS A 28 22.46 3.03 -6.98
C LYS A 28 23.16 4.21 -7.65
N ARG A 29 22.60 4.81 -8.73
CA ARG A 29 23.37 5.73 -9.59
C ARG A 29 23.01 7.22 -9.50
N SER A 30 21.99 7.65 -8.77
CA SER A 30 21.70 9.08 -8.70
C SER A 30 21.08 9.53 -7.37
N ARG A 31 21.82 10.45 -6.72
CA ARG A 31 21.47 11.30 -5.57
C ARG A 31 21.66 10.67 -4.18
N ASP A 32 22.80 11.03 -3.59
CA ASP A 32 23.08 11.15 -2.15
C ASP A 32 22.32 10.20 -1.22
N ALA A 33 22.62 8.91 -1.37
CA ALA A 33 22.21 7.83 -0.48
C ALA A 33 23.00 7.81 0.85
N SER A 34 23.40 8.97 1.39
CA SER A 34 24.26 9.07 2.58
C SER A 34 23.52 9.37 3.89
N SER A 35 22.23 9.71 3.86
CA SER A 35 21.50 10.15 5.07
C SER A 35 20.55 9.11 5.68
N TYR A 36 20.00 8.16 4.91
CA TYR A 36 19.18 7.08 5.48
C TYR A 36 20.02 5.84 5.78
N LYS A 37 20.79 5.92 6.86
CA LYS A 37 21.51 4.77 7.45
C LYS A 37 20.54 3.94 8.31
N GLY A 38 19.58 3.29 7.66
CA GLY A 38 18.70 2.28 8.29
C GLY A 38 19.29 0.88 8.09
N LYS A 39 19.55 0.19 9.20
CA LYS A 39 20.11 -1.16 9.26
C LYS A 39 19.34 -2.15 8.37
N ASP A 40 20.12 -2.97 7.65
CA ASP A 40 19.79 -4.27 7.05
C ASP A 40 18.41 -4.40 6.37
N ALA A 41 18.40 -4.10 5.06
CA ALA A 41 17.31 -4.41 4.14
C ALA A 41 16.97 -5.92 4.05
N SER A 42 17.74 -6.81 4.70
CA SER A 42 17.56 -8.27 4.67
C SER A 42 16.63 -8.84 5.74
N GLU A 43 16.23 -8.07 6.75
CA GLU A 43 15.43 -8.60 7.89
C GLU A 43 14.03 -8.00 8.02
N ARG A 44 13.66 -7.01 7.20
CA ARG A 44 12.30 -6.49 7.16
C ARG A 44 11.42 -7.44 6.36
N GLU A 45 10.84 -8.43 7.03
CA GLU A 45 9.72 -9.21 6.48
C GLU A 45 8.66 -8.24 5.93
N ALA A 46 8.26 -8.41 4.68
CA ALA A 46 7.29 -7.53 4.04
C ALA A 46 5.97 -7.58 4.84
N LEU A 47 5.65 -6.47 5.52
CA LEU A 47 4.43 -6.39 6.33
C LEU A 47 3.18 -6.50 5.45
N LEU A 48 3.22 -5.98 4.23
CA LEU A 48 2.18 -6.19 3.23
C LEU A 48 2.41 -7.54 2.54
N GLU A 49 1.48 -8.47 2.72
CA GLU A 49 1.59 -9.82 2.17
C GLU A 49 0.83 -9.97 0.85
N ARG A 50 -0.28 -9.25 0.69
CA ARG A 50 -1.12 -9.32 -0.50
C ARG A 50 -1.98 -8.07 -0.64
N CYS A 51 -2.15 -7.60 -1.88
CA CYS A 51 -3.05 -6.52 -2.23
C CYS A 51 -3.75 -6.91 -3.54
N THR A 52 -5.06 -7.18 -3.51
CA THR A 52 -5.82 -7.49 -4.74
C THR A 52 -7.19 -6.84 -4.74
N GLU A 53 -7.79 -6.72 -5.93
CA GLU A 53 -9.12 -6.17 -6.11
C GLU A 53 -10.18 -6.90 -5.29
N GLU A 54 -10.12 -8.22 -5.11
CA GLU A 54 -11.15 -8.98 -4.39
C GLU A 54 -10.93 -8.97 -2.88
N ARG A 55 -9.70 -9.23 -2.45
CA ARG A 55 -9.38 -9.46 -1.03
C ARG A 55 -9.01 -8.20 -0.25
N GLY A 56 -8.76 -7.09 -0.92
CA GLY A 56 -8.22 -5.89 -0.30
C GLY A 56 -6.75 -6.06 0.10
N ALA A 57 -6.33 -5.38 1.16
CA ALA A 57 -4.96 -5.39 1.66
C ALA A 57 -4.81 -6.33 2.87
N VAL A 58 -4.00 -7.37 2.71
CA VAL A 58 -3.62 -8.31 3.77
C VAL A 58 -2.21 -7.98 4.25
N PHE A 59 -2.08 -7.73 5.55
CA PHE A 59 -0.81 -7.34 6.15
C PHE A 59 -0.63 -7.89 7.56
N LYS A 60 0.62 -7.93 8.00
CA LYS A 60 1.01 -8.17 9.38
C LYS A 60 1.09 -6.85 10.14
N SER A 61 0.50 -6.83 11.33
CA SER A 61 0.65 -5.75 12.30
C SER A 61 2.12 -5.61 12.70
N TYR A 62 2.65 -4.39 12.65
CA TYR A 62 4.00 -4.10 13.11
C TYR A 62 4.12 -4.10 14.64
N VAL A 63 2.99 -4.12 15.35
CA VAL A 63 2.93 -4.08 16.82
C VAL A 63 3.12 -5.48 17.40
N ASP A 64 2.46 -6.48 16.83
CA ASP A 64 2.38 -7.83 17.40
C ASP A 64 2.52 -8.97 16.37
N GLY A 65 2.69 -8.64 15.08
CA GLY A 65 2.82 -9.63 14.00
C GLY A 65 1.50 -10.29 13.58
N SER A 66 0.36 -9.92 14.17
CA SER A 66 -0.94 -10.50 13.83
C SER A 66 -1.36 -10.13 12.40
N ARG A 67 -2.06 -11.05 11.72
CA ARG A 67 -2.51 -10.83 10.33
C ARG A 67 -3.86 -10.13 10.32
N HIS A 68 -3.93 -9.02 9.59
CA HIS A 68 -5.14 -8.25 9.36
C HIS A 68 -5.50 -8.17 7.88
N THR A 69 -6.76 -7.82 7.60
CA THR A 69 -7.23 -7.57 6.24
C THR A 69 -8.14 -6.36 6.23
N LEU A 70 -7.74 -5.33 5.47
CA LEU A 70 -8.56 -4.17 5.16
C LEU A 70 -9.19 -4.37 3.79
N THR A 71 -10.51 -4.36 3.75
CA THR A 71 -11.28 -4.31 2.50
C THR A 71 -11.97 -2.96 2.41
N PRO A 72 -12.37 -2.51 1.21
CA PRO A 72 -13.09 -1.24 1.04
C PRO A 72 -14.31 -1.12 1.97
N GLU A 73 -15.12 -2.17 2.08
CA GLU A 73 -16.33 -2.20 2.91
C GLU A 73 -15.98 -2.14 4.40
N LYS A 74 -15.01 -2.95 4.85
CA LYS A 74 -14.56 -2.96 6.25
C LYS A 74 -13.98 -1.62 6.68
N THR A 75 -13.26 -0.95 5.77
CA THR A 75 -12.69 0.37 6.03
C THR A 75 -13.78 1.42 6.25
N VAL A 76 -14.89 1.35 5.51
CA VAL A 76 -16.04 2.23 5.74
C VAL A 76 -16.72 1.90 7.08
N ASP A 77 -16.94 0.62 7.38
CA ASP A 77 -17.57 0.21 8.65
C ASP A 77 -16.73 0.61 9.88
N LEU A 78 -15.41 0.51 9.78
CA LEU A 78 -14.49 0.99 10.82
C LEU A 78 -14.60 2.50 11.02
N GLN A 79 -14.62 3.29 9.93
CA GLN A 79 -14.76 4.75 10.02
C GLN A 79 -16.13 5.16 10.59
N ARG A 80 -17.20 4.43 10.27
CA ARG A 80 -18.54 4.57 10.89
C ARG A 80 -18.47 4.31 12.39
N ALA A 81 -17.88 3.19 12.80
CA ALA A 81 -17.74 2.82 14.20
C ALA A 81 -16.91 3.83 15.01
N LEU A 82 -15.92 4.47 14.37
CA LEU A 82 -15.11 5.54 14.96
C LEU A 82 -15.83 6.90 14.99
N GLY A 83 -16.99 7.04 14.36
CA GLY A 83 -17.76 8.29 14.34
C GLY A 83 -17.16 9.35 13.42
N SER A 84 -16.56 8.95 12.30
CA SER A 84 -15.93 9.90 11.36
C SER A 84 -16.97 10.79 10.65
N ASP A 85 -16.77 12.11 10.68
CA ASP A 85 -17.63 13.07 9.96
C ASP A 85 -17.52 12.94 8.44
N ILE A 86 -16.32 12.61 7.96
CA ILE A 86 -15.99 12.40 6.55
C ILE A 86 -15.30 11.04 6.48
N MET A 87 -15.74 10.19 5.54
CA MET A 87 -15.15 8.87 5.32
C MET A 87 -14.43 8.86 3.99
N LEU A 88 -13.20 8.35 3.99
CA LEU A 88 -12.39 8.22 2.79
C LEU A 88 -12.36 6.75 2.37
N PRO A 89 -12.54 6.45 1.07
CA PRO A 89 -12.42 5.09 0.56
C PRO A 89 -10.98 4.60 0.72
N LEU A 90 -10.83 3.28 0.84
CA LEU A 90 -9.51 2.65 0.81
C LEU A 90 -8.85 2.89 -0.55
N ASP A 91 -7.59 3.33 -0.57
CA ASP A 91 -6.82 3.58 -1.79
C ASP A 91 -5.45 2.89 -1.80
N HIS A 92 -4.88 2.78 -3.00
CA HIS A 92 -3.57 2.20 -3.25
C HIS A 92 -2.69 3.18 -4.03
N LEU A 93 -1.48 3.42 -3.52
CA LEU A 93 -0.52 4.31 -4.14
C LEU A 93 0.73 3.55 -4.60
N SER A 94 1.01 3.66 -5.89
CA SER A 94 2.26 3.20 -6.50
C SER A 94 3.47 3.89 -5.89
N GLY A 95 4.61 3.20 -5.84
CA GLY A 95 5.86 3.79 -5.34
C GLY A 95 6.35 4.98 -6.15
N HIS A 96 7.23 5.80 -5.56
CA HIS A 96 7.76 7.03 -6.18
C HIS A 96 8.42 6.82 -7.55
N MET A 97 9.04 5.65 -7.76
CA MET A 97 9.74 5.29 -8.99
C MET A 97 8.89 4.39 -9.90
N ALA A 98 7.57 4.40 -9.75
CA ALA A 98 6.67 3.58 -10.53
C ALA A 98 6.68 3.98 -12.01
N THR A 99 6.62 2.98 -12.87
CA THR A 99 6.35 3.16 -14.29
C THR A 99 4.92 3.67 -14.49
N LYS A 100 4.65 4.24 -15.67
CA LYS A 100 3.29 4.66 -16.05
C LYS A 100 2.28 3.51 -15.91
N GLN A 101 2.68 2.29 -16.27
CA GLN A 101 1.82 1.11 -16.19
C GLN A 101 1.48 0.75 -14.73
N GLU A 102 2.45 0.77 -13.83
CA GLU A 102 2.22 0.50 -12.39
C GLU A 102 1.34 1.57 -11.74
N ALA A 103 1.53 2.84 -12.13
CA ALA A 103 0.68 3.94 -11.68
C ALA A 103 -0.77 3.78 -12.18
N GLU A 104 -0.95 3.37 -13.44
CA GLU A 104 -2.27 3.10 -14.04
C GLU A 104 -2.97 1.91 -13.35
N GLN A 105 -2.24 0.86 -13.00
CA GLN A 105 -2.76 -0.26 -12.22
C GLN A 105 -3.20 0.15 -10.81
N SER A 106 -2.39 0.95 -10.12
CA SER A 106 -2.70 1.47 -8.78
C SER A 106 -3.94 2.38 -8.79
N PHE A 107 -4.05 3.21 -9.84
CA PHE A 107 -5.23 4.02 -10.07
C PHE A 107 -6.48 3.16 -10.31
N HIS A 108 -6.39 2.14 -11.17
CA HIS A 108 -7.50 1.23 -11.45
C HIS A 108 -7.97 0.52 -10.18
N LEU A 109 -7.05 -0.03 -9.40
CA LEU A 109 -7.35 -0.68 -8.13
C LEU A 109 -8.06 0.27 -7.15
N SER A 110 -7.54 1.50 -7.01
CA SER A 110 -8.16 2.52 -6.16
C SER A 110 -9.57 2.88 -6.62
N HIS A 111 -9.81 2.92 -7.94
CA HIS A 111 -11.13 3.20 -8.49
C HIS A 111 -12.13 2.07 -8.18
N VAL A 112 -11.75 0.81 -8.39
CA VAL A 112 -12.57 -0.36 -8.04
C VAL A 112 -12.89 -0.37 -6.54
N TRP A 113 -11.91 -0.05 -5.69
CA TRP A 113 -12.12 0.03 -4.24
C TRP A 113 -13.02 1.20 -3.83
N MET A 114 -12.94 2.34 -4.51
CA MET A 114 -13.87 3.45 -4.31
C MET A 114 -15.31 3.02 -4.60
N GLU A 115 -15.57 2.35 -5.73
CA GLU A 115 -16.92 1.86 -6.07
C GLU A 115 -17.45 0.87 -5.03
N ARG A 116 -16.59 -0.02 -4.54
CA ARG A 116 -16.93 -0.98 -3.48
C ARG A 116 -17.26 -0.29 -2.15
N SER A 117 -16.61 0.83 -1.84
CA SER A 117 -16.82 1.60 -0.60
C SER A 117 -18.20 2.28 -0.54
N LEU A 118 -18.91 2.40 -1.68
CA LEU A 118 -20.26 2.97 -1.74
C LEU A 118 -21.37 1.97 -1.41
N ARG A 119 -21.03 0.70 -1.17
CA ARG A 119 -21.96 -0.38 -0.82
C ARG A 119 -22.19 -0.45 0.68
#